data_AF-A0A2E9I591-F1
#
_entry.id   AF-A0A2E9I591-F1
#
_cell.length_a   1.000
_cell.length_b   1.000
_cell.length_c   1.000
_cell.angle_alpha   90.00
_cell.angle_beta   90.00
_cell.angle_gamma   90.00
#
_symmetry.space_group_name_H-M   'P 1'
#
loop_
_entity.id
_entity.type
_entity.pdbx_description
1 polymer ?
#
loop_
_entity_poly.entity_id
_entity_poly.type
_entity_poly.pdbx_seq_one_letter_code
_entity_poly.pdbx_strand_id
1 'polypeptide(L)'
;MPLTRHCLIFLLCLPVPLQAQQNMSETGETALPCPGPSRTIPLIPAGDLDLDGGTNHLTFGPDLRVCFTPTNVTVMDGATETMAIACTAIRDSDDEGIGHYFTAEGIPHHLWFHIDATASAPSLQIGLYREEAELAWIDTAVPICGG
;
A
#
# COMPACT_ATOMS: atom_id res chain seq x y z
N MET A 1 -70.18 24.68 29.65
CA MET A 1 -69.90 23.33 29.10
C MET A 1 -69.38 23.49 27.67
N PRO A 2 -68.09 23.24 27.43
CA PRO A 2 -67.62 22.81 26.12
C PRO A 2 -66.87 21.47 26.18
N LEU A 3 -67.15 20.64 25.17
CA LEU A 3 -66.38 19.47 24.77
C LEU A 3 -65.07 19.91 24.12
N THR A 4 -63.96 19.22 24.43
CA THR A 4 -62.76 19.22 23.57
C THR A 4 -62.07 17.87 23.71
N ARG A 5 -62.42 16.90 22.85
CA ARG A 5 -61.70 16.52 21.62
C ARG A 5 -60.38 15.79 21.87
N HIS A 6 -60.46 14.48 21.64
CA HIS A 6 -59.38 13.55 21.37
C HIS A 6 -58.30 14.14 20.46
N CYS A 7 -57.04 13.98 20.86
CA CYS A 7 -55.92 13.98 19.94
C CYS A 7 -54.96 12.87 20.37
N LEU A 8 -55.19 11.67 19.82
CA LEU A 8 -54.11 10.69 19.65
C LEU A 8 -53.13 11.32 18.65
N ILE A 9 -51.89 11.58 19.08
CA ILE A 9 -50.79 11.79 18.14
C ILE A 9 -49.71 10.77 18.44
N PHE A 10 -49.53 9.92 17.44
CA PHE A 10 -48.61 8.81 17.32
C PHE A 10 -47.16 9.19 17.64
N LEU A 11 -46.51 8.33 18.45
CA LEU A 11 -45.07 8.17 18.46
C LEU A 11 -44.56 7.87 17.05
N LEU A 12 -43.68 8.72 16.52
CA LEU A 12 -42.71 8.37 15.47
C LEU A 12 -41.36 9.04 15.81
N CYS A 13 -40.66 8.49 16.80
CA CYS A 13 -39.20 8.64 16.89
C CYS A 13 -38.59 7.68 15.86
N LEU A 14 -38.42 8.13 14.63
CA LEU A 14 -37.60 7.43 13.65
C LEU A 14 -36.13 7.81 13.90
N PRO A 15 -35.21 6.85 14.06
CA PRO A 15 -33.78 7.14 14.11
C PRO A 15 -33.32 7.61 12.74
N VAL A 16 -32.76 8.82 12.70
CA VAL A 16 -32.01 9.33 11.54
C VAL A 16 -30.81 8.40 11.34
N PRO A 17 -30.62 7.78 10.15
CA PRO A 17 -29.39 7.08 9.88
C PRO A 17 -28.26 8.11 9.81
N LEU A 18 -27.34 8.04 10.76
CA LEU A 18 -26.05 8.72 10.72
C LEU A 18 -25.25 8.10 9.58
N GLN A 19 -25.49 8.54 8.34
CA GLN A 19 -24.57 8.27 7.25
C GLN A 19 -23.30 9.05 7.53
N ALA A 20 -22.34 8.39 8.19
CA ALA A 20 -20.95 8.76 8.15
C ALA A 20 -20.44 8.58 6.70
N GLN A 21 -20.88 9.45 5.80
CA GLN A 21 -20.07 9.76 4.62
C GLN A 21 -18.95 10.67 5.14
N GLN A 22 -17.87 10.05 5.63
CA GLN A 22 -16.58 10.72 5.64
C GLN A 22 -16.16 10.87 4.19
N ASN A 23 -16.72 11.91 3.57
CA ASN A 23 -16.29 12.42 2.29
C ASN A 23 -14.84 12.84 2.47
N MET A 24 -13.97 12.12 1.78
CA MET A 24 -12.53 12.34 1.70
C MET A 24 -12.30 13.83 1.47
N SER A 25 -11.75 14.52 2.47
CA SER A 25 -11.21 15.86 2.26
C SER A 25 -9.77 15.68 1.79
N GLU A 26 -9.68 15.58 0.47
CA GLU A 26 -8.59 16.04 -0.38
C GLU A 26 -7.89 17.23 0.30
N THR A 27 -6.81 16.93 1.02
CA THR A 27 -5.89 17.96 1.51
C THR A 27 -4.86 18.10 0.40
N GLY A 28 -4.78 19.29 -0.19
CA GLY A 28 -3.99 19.57 -1.38
C GLY A 28 -2.57 19.04 -1.27
N GLU A 29 -2.31 17.97 -2.00
CA GLU A 29 -1.02 17.31 -2.09
C GLU A 29 -0.74 17.26 -3.59
N THR A 30 0.40 17.79 -4.02
CA THR A 30 0.97 17.52 -5.35
C THR A 30 0.65 16.10 -5.75
N ALA A 31 -0.10 15.91 -6.83
CA ALA A 31 -0.61 14.62 -7.27
C ALA A 31 0.50 13.56 -7.13
N LEU A 32 0.39 12.72 -6.10
CA LEU A 32 1.40 11.72 -5.83
C LEU A 32 1.44 10.79 -7.05
N PRO A 33 2.61 10.46 -7.59
CA PRO A 33 2.71 9.69 -8.84
C PRO A 33 2.24 8.23 -8.70
N CYS A 34 1.77 7.83 -7.52
CA CYS A 34 1.29 6.49 -7.20
C CYS A 34 -0.16 6.51 -6.73
N PRO A 35 -1.12 6.73 -7.63
CA PRO A 35 -2.53 6.74 -7.28
C PRO A 35 -3.01 5.33 -6.92
N GLY A 36 -3.84 5.25 -5.89
CA GLY A 36 -4.51 4.01 -5.47
C GLY A 36 -4.29 3.67 -4.00
N PRO A 37 -4.78 2.50 -3.55
CA PRO A 37 -4.66 2.07 -2.17
C PRO A 37 -3.21 1.92 -1.73
N SER A 38 -2.93 2.38 -0.51
CA SER A 38 -1.63 2.34 0.14
C SER A 38 -1.64 1.32 1.28
N ARG A 39 -0.49 0.71 1.55
CA ARG A 39 -0.26 -0.01 2.80
C ARG A 39 1.06 0.38 3.43
N THR A 40 1.04 0.68 4.72
CA THR A 40 2.26 0.93 5.49
C THR A 40 2.83 -0.38 5.98
N ILE A 41 4.13 -0.58 5.73
CA ILE A 41 4.91 -1.70 6.22
C ILE A 41 5.74 -1.21 7.41
N PRO A 42 5.60 -1.84 8.59
CA PRO A 42 6.36 -1.42 9.76
C PRO A 42 7.83 -1.85 9.63
N LEU A 43 8.75 -1.01 10.09
CA LEU A 43 10.20 -1.27 10.09
C LEU A 43 10.63 -2.11 11.31
N ILE A 44 9.89 -3.18 11.59
CA ILE A 44 10.15 -4.13 12.69
C ILE A 44 10.06 -5.55 12.16
N PRO A 45 10.67 -6.55 12.83
CA PRO A 45 10.52 -7.94 12.45
C PRO A 45 9.04 -8.36 12.40
N ALA A 46 8.60 -8.86 11.25
CA ALA A 46 7.24 -9.30 10.96
C ALA A 46 7.18 -10.67 10.27
N GLY A 47 8.29 -11.15 9.67
CA GLY A 47 8.31 -12.40 8.91
C GLY A 47 7.57 -12.29 7.59
N ASP A 48 6.93 -13.38 7.15
CA ASP A 48 6.18 -13.42 5.90
C ASP A 48 4.89 -12.59 6.00
N LEU A 49 4.67 -11.73 4.99
CA LEU A 49 3.51 -10.84 4.89
C LEU A 49 2.84 -10.99 3.52
N ASP A 50 1.72 -11.69 3.51
CA ASP A 50 0.87 -11.81 2.31
C ASP A 50 -0.12 -10.63 2.23
N LEU A 51 -0.10 -9.93 1.11
CA LEU A 51 -1.07 -8.87 0.79
C LEU A 51 -2.23 -9.42 -0.04
N ASP A 52 -3.30 -8.64 -0.18
CA ASP A 52 -4.54 -9.03 -0.86
C ASP A 52 -4.56 -8.71 -2.36
N GLY A 53 -3.48 -8.16 -2.92
CA GLY A 53 -3.40 -7.71 -4.31
C GLY A 53 -4.17 -6.41 -4.59
N GLY A 54 -4.78 -5.78 -3.58
CA GLY A 54 -5.52 -4.53 -3.73
C GLY A 54 -4.67 -3.27 -3.52
N THR A 55 -3.42 -3.43 -3.10
CA THR A 55 -2.50 -2.33 -2.79
C THR A 55 -1.69 -1.96 -4.03
N ASN A 56 -1.55 -0.67 -4.35
CA ASN A 56 -0.76 -0.19 -5.49
C ASN A 56 0.60 0.40 -5.08
N HIS A 57 0.75 0.73 -3.80
CA HIS A 57 2.01 1.20 -3.25
C HIS A 57 2.17 0.86 -1.77
N LEU A 58 3.42 0.60 -1.38
CA LEU A 58 3.82 0.41 -0.01
C LEU A 58 4.55 1.65 0.50
N THR A 59 4.39 1.94 1.78
CA THR A 59 5.17 2.98 2.48
C THR A 59 6.03 2.33 3.55
N PHE A 60 7.29 2.78 3.64
CA PHE A 60 8.29 2.29 4.59
C PHE A 60 8.81 3.49 5.39
N GLY A 61 8.31 3.66 6.61
CA GLY A 61 8.53 4.91 7.35
C GLY A 61 7.82 6.11 6.71
N PRO A 62 8.21 7.35 7.06
CA PRO A 62 7.51 8.56 6.60
C PRO A 62 7.82 8.92 5.14
N ASP A 63 9.01 8.60 4.64
CA ASP A 63 9.54 9.21 3.42
C ASP A 63 9.62 8.23 2.25
N LEU A 64 9.87 6.94 2.50
CA LEU A 64 10.05 5.97 1.42
C LEU A 64 8.72 5.38 0.96
N ARG A 65 8.50 5.42 -0.35
CA ARG A 65 7.34 4.80 -1.00
C ARG A 65 7.80 3.94 -2.16
N VAL A 66 7.22 2.74 -2.27
CA VAL A 66 7.40 1.84 -3.41
C VAL A 66 6.09 1.68 -4.11
N CYS A 67 6.06 2.07 -5.38
CA CYS A 67 4.89 2.01 -6.22
C CYS A 67 5.10 0.94 -7.26
N PHE A 68 4.06 0.18 -7.56
CA PHE A 68 4.15 -0.90 -8.53
C PHE A 68 2.95 -0.88 -9.45
N THR A 69 3.26 -1.10 -10.71
CA THR A 69 2.33 -1.25 -11.82
C THR A 69 2.59 -2.61 -12.45
N PRO A 70 1.72 -3.12 -13.34
CA PRO A 70 1.97 -4.40 -14.01
C PRO A 70 3.30 -4.49 -14.77
N THR A 71 3.94 -3.36 -15.08
CA THR A 71 5.16 -3.31 -15.90
C THR A 71 6.37 -2.71 -15.20
N ASN A 72 6.21 -1.99 -14.09
CA ASN A 72 7.30 -1.25 -13.44
C ASN A 72 7.14 -1.16 -11.92
N VAL A 73 8.29 -1.09 -11.24
CA VAL A 73 8.42 -0.71 -9.84
C VAL A 73 9.15 0.63 -9.77
N THR A 74 8.59 1.58 -9.02
CA THR A 74 9.16 2.91 -8.81
C THR A 74 9.38 3.13 -7.32
N VAL A 75 10.57 3.58 -6.95
CA VAL A 75 10.91 3.98 -5.59
C VAL A 75 10.95 5.50 -5.51
N MET A 76 10.27 6.04 -4.51
CA MET A 76 10.26 7.45 -4.19
C MET A 76 10.78 7.69 -2.77
N ASP A 77 11.61 8.72 -2.63
CA ASP A 77 12.00 9.30 -1.35
C ASP A 77 11.39 10.70 -1.24
N GLY A 78 10.38 10.82 -0.38
CA GLY A 78 9.49 11.97 -0.32
C GLY A 78 8.78 12.21 -1.66
N ALA A 79 9.06 13.36 -2.28
CA ALA A 79 8.49 13.76 -3.57
C ALA A 79 9.41 13.44 -4.77
N THR A 80 10.56 12.80 -4.53
CA THR A 80 11.58 12.56 -5.55
C THR A 80 11.57 11.10 -5.98
N GLU A 81 11.46 10.84 -7.28
CA GLU A 81 11.72 9.51 -7.84
C GLU A 81 13.22 9.22 -7.78
N THR A 82 13.60 8.16 -7.05
CA THR A 82 15.00 7.76 -6.89
C THR A 82 15.35 6.54 -7.74
N MET A 83 14.34 5.75 -8.13
CA MET A 83 14.54 4.54 -8.93
C MET A 83 13.27 4.20 -9.71
N ALA A 84 13.42 3.78 -10.97
CA ALA A 84 12.37 3.18 -11.78
C ALA A 84 12.92 1.93 -12.47
N ILE A 85 12.26 0.81 -12.28
CA ILE A 85 12.74 -0.51 -12.69
C ILE A 85 11.64 -1.21 -13.47
N ALA A 86 11.96 -1.62 -14.71
CA ALA A 86 11.08 -2.48 -15.47
C ALA A 86 10.94 -3.83 -14.76
N CYS A 87 9.72 -4.35 -14.68
CA CYS A 87 9.47 -5.60 -13.97
C CYS A 87 10.26 -6.78 -14.58
N THR A 88 10.49 -6.78 -15.89
CA THR A 88 11.33 -7.79 -16.57
C THR A 88 12.79 -7.72 -16.13
N ALA A 89 13.31 -6.54 -15.79
CA ALA A 89 14.66 -6.42 -15.26
C ALA A 89 14.78 -7.02 -13.86
N ILE A 90 13.72 -6.95 -13.05
CA ILE A 90 13.67 -7.61 -11.74
C ILE A 90 13.58 -9.14 -11.93
N ARG A 91 12.62 -9.59 -12.75
CA ARG A 91 12.36 -11.02 -13.01
C ARG A 91 13.56 -11.73 -13.64
N ASP A 92 14.21 -11.09 -14.60
CA ASP A 92 15.30 -11.67 -15.39
C ASP A 92 16.68 -11.33 -14.81
N SER A 93 16.73 -10.81 -13.57
CA SER A 93 17.99 -10.49 -12.89
C SER A 93 18.79 -11.74 -12.57
N ASP A 94 20.08 -11.75 -12.94
CA ASP A 94 21.01 -12.85 -12.61
C ASP A 94 21.20 -13.03 -11.10
N ASP A 95 20.97 -11.97 -10.32
CA ASP A 95 21.09 -11.97 -8.86
C ASP A 95 19.79 -12.38 -8.15
N GLU A 96 18.77 -12.85 -8.89
CA GLU A 96 17.43 -13.18 -8.37
C GLU A 96 16.69 -11.98 -7.75
N GLY A 97 17.05 -10.75 -8.16
CA GLY A 97 16.34 -9.54 -7.74
C GLY A 97 17.16 -8.26 -7.93
N ILE A 98 16.62 -7.15 -7.42
CA ILE A 98 17.26 -5.83 -7.45
C ILE A 98 17.11 -5.15 -6.09
N GLY A 99 18.22 -4.65 -5.54
CA GLY A 99 18.25 -3.97 -4.24
C GLY A 99 18.08 -2.45 -4.30
N HIS A 100 17.49 -1.86 -3.26
CA HIS A 100 17.46 -0.43 -3.02
C HIS A 100 17.74 -0.11 -1.55
N TYR A 101 18.70 0.79 -1.28
CA TYR A 101 19.10 1.18 0.08
C TYR A 101 18.48 2.50 0.49
N PHE A 102 18.02 2.60 1.73
CA PHE A 102 17.45 3.82 2.30
C PHE A 102 17.78 3.94 3.79
N THR A 103 17.59 5.15 4.35
CA THR A 103 17.75 5.39 5.79
C THR A 103 16.43 5.86 6.37
N ALA A 104 15.97 5.20 7.42
CA ALA A 104 14.77 5.57 8.16
C ALA A 104 15.09 5.62 9.65
N GLU A 105 14.66 6.69 10.33
CA GLU A 105 14.93 6.90 11.77
C GLU A 105 16.43 6.87 12.13
N GLY A 106 17.30 7.23 11.18
CA GLY A 106 18.76 7.19 11.33
C GLY A 106 19.37 5.79 11.22
N ILE A 107 18.58 4.79 10.82
CA ILE A 107 18.99 3.39 10.69
C ILE A 107 18.98 2.99 9.20
N PRO A 108 20.07 2.37 8.69
CA PRO A 108 20.12 1.90 7.31
C PRO A 108 19.25 0.65 7.11
N HIS A 109 18.49 0.67 6.03
CA HIS A 109 17.64 -0.42 5.58
C HIS A 109 17.90 -0.69 4.10
N HIS A 110 17.51 -1.87 3.64
CA HIS A 110 17.47 -2.16 2.22
C HIS A 110 16.21 -2.95 1.85
N LEU A 111 15.72 -2.68 0.64
CA LEU A 111 14.66 -3.43 0.00
C LEU A 111 15.29 -4.34 -1.06
N TRP A 112 14.79 -5.56 -1.15
CA TRP A 112 15.14 -6.51 -2.20
C TRP A 112 13.89 -6.82 -3.02
N PHE A 113 13.84 -6.34 -4.26
CA PHE A 113 12.73 -6.60 -5.18
C PHE A 113 12.97 -7.92 -5.92
N HIS A 114 12.01 -8.83 -5.84
CA HIS A 114 12.06 -10.15 -6.46
C HIS A 114 10.77 -10.44 -7.22
N ILE A 115 10.87 -11.16 -8.34
CA ILE A 115 9.73 -11.70 -9.09
C ILE A 115 10.10 -13.13 -9.51
N ASP A 116 9.36 -14.13 -9.02
CA ASP A 116 9.60 -15.53 -9.39
C ASP A 116 9.23 -15.77 -10.86
N ALA A 117 10.24 -15.96 -11.70
CA ALA A 117 10.09 -16.20 -13.14
C ALA A 117 9.40 -17.53 -13.47
N THR A 118 9.34 -18.47 -12.52
CA THR A 118 8.75 -19.79 -12.70
C THR A 118 7.27 -19.85 -12.29
N ALA A 119 6.80 -18.81 -11.58
CA ALA A 119 5.41 -18.72 -11.16
C ALA A 119 4.46 -18.55 -12.36
N SER A 120 3.35 -19.30 -12.35
CA SER A 120 2.32 -19.19 -13.39
C SER A 120 1.58 -17.84 -13.39
N ALA A 121 1.59 -17.15 -12.25
CA ALA A 121 1.06 -15.81 -12.06
C ALA A 121 2.06 -15.04 -11.18
N PRO A 122 3.13 -14.47 -11.78
CA PRO A 122 4.18 -13.80 -11.02
C PRO A 122 3.65 -12.57 -10.29
N SER A 123 4.04 -12.44 -9.02
CA SER A 123 3.78 -11.26 -8.19
C SER A 123 5.09 -10.57 -7.82
N LEU A 124 5.00 -9.29 -7.44
CA LEU A 124 6.13 -8.60 -6.85
C LEU A 124 6.30 -9.06 -5.40
N GLN A 125 7.48 -9.57 -5.09
CA GLN A 125 7.91 -9.90 -3.74
C GLN A 125 8.99 -8.89 -3.29
N ILE A 126 8.95 -8.51 -2.02
CA ILE A 126 9.84 -7.49 -1.46
C ILE A 126 10.40 -7.98 -0.12
N GLY A 127 11.70 -8.26 -0.08
CA GLY A 127 12.41 -8.44 1.17
C GLY A 127 12.75 -7.09 1.79
N LEU A 128 12.40 -6.89 3.06
CA LEU A 128 12.78 -5.73 3.86
C LEU A 128 13.84 -6.16 4.87
N TYR A 129 14.98 -5.49 4.83
CA TYR A 129 16.12 -5.81 5.68
C TYR A 129 16.60 -4.59 6.44
N ARG A 130 17.17 -4.86 7.62
CA ARG A 130 17.99 -3.92 8.37
C ARG A 130 19.36 -4.56 8.56
N GLU A 131 20.39 -3.90 8.03
CA GLU A 131 21.70 -4.52 7.85
C GLU A 131 21.54 -5.82 7.04
N GLU A 132 21.94 -6.97 7.60
CA GLU A 132 21.84 -8.30 6.99
C GLU A 132 20.64 -9.10 7.53
N ALA A 133 19.84 -8.53 8.45
CA ALA A 133 18.72 -9.22 9.07
C ALA A 133 17.42 -8.93 8.31
N GLU A 134 16.77 -9.99 7.83
CA GLU A 134 15.43 -9.91 7.26
C GLU A 134 14.43 -9.52 8.35
N LEU A 135 13.71 -8.43 8.10
CA LEU A 135 12.60 -7.99 8.94
C LEU A 135 11.29 -8.59 8.41
N ALA A 136 11.08 -8.57 7.10
CA ALA A 136 9.88 -9.09 6.47
C ALA A 136 10.13 -9.55 5.03
N TRP A 137 9.39 -10.58 4.61
CA TRP A 137 9.25 -10.96 3.21
C TRP A 137 7.81 -10.69 2.77
N ILE A 138 7.61 -9.79 1.82
CA ILE A 138 6.28 -9.26 1.49
C ILE A 138 5.88 -9.76 0.10
N ASP A 139 4.81 -10.55 -0.01
CA ASP A 139 4.19 -10.85 -1.29
C ASP A 139 3.04 -9.87 -1.54
N THR A 140 3.18 -9.04 -2.57
CA THR A 140 2.15 -8.06 -2.92
C THR A 140 0.86 -8.68 -3.42
N ALA A 141 0.91 -9.94 -3.87
CA ALA A 141 -0.16 -10.64 -4.59
C ALA A 141 -0.70 -9.87 -5.82
N VAL A 142 0.03 -8.84 -6.28
CA VAL A 142 -0.30 -8.09 -7.49
C VAL A 142 0.37 -8.76 -8.67
N PRO A 143 -0.40 -9.25 -9.66
CA PRO A 143 0.17 -9.79 -10.87
C PRO A 143 1.02 -8.72 -11.57
N ILE A 144 2.29 -9.04 -11.79
CA ILE A 144 3.27 -8.16 -12.42
C ILE A 144 4.03 -8.97 -13.46
N CYS A 145 4.44 -8.33 -14.55
CA CYS A 145 5.02 -9.01 -15.71
C CYS A 145 4.12 -10.07 -16.37
N GLY A 146 2.82 -10.06 -16.08
CA GLY A 146 1.83 -10.88 -16.78
C GLY A 146 1.47 -10.24 -18.13
N GLY A 147 1.77 -10.96 -19.22
CA GLY A 147 1.34 -10.63 -20.58
C GLY A 147 0.02 -11.30 -20.96
#